data_AF-A0A4Y2X6H1-F1
#
_entry.id   AF-A0A4Y2X6H1-F1
#
_cell.length_a   1.000
_cell.length_b   1.000
_cell.length_c   1.000
_cell.angle_alpha   90.00
_cell.angle_beta   90.00
_cell.angle_gamma   90.00
#
_symmetry.space_group_name_H-M   'P 1'
#
loop_
_entity.id
_entity.type
_entity.pdbx_description
1 polymer ?
#
loop_
_entity_poly.entity_id
_entity_poly.type
_entity_poly.pdbx_seq_one_letter_code
_entity_poly.pdbx_strand_id
1 'polypeptide(L)'
;MKEETAVTVNSVKRNRSQNQPKQSSQEYECKKCGRKHKPHECPAYGKFYVVNVKSKPILGLKGCLELKLTERIDAIECSKISKNELIKQYKDVFIGTGEFPDELYHITLKDNAIPVIHPPRRVPQALQPKLKETLDKLEKEKIVSKVNKPTDWVQSLVIVEKPNGNLR
;
A
#
# COMPACT_ATOMS: atom_id res chain seq x y z
N MET A 1 34.20 -4.17 46.22
CA MET A 1 32.81 -3.73 46.48
C MET A 1 31.89 -4.84 46.02
N LYS A 2 31.12 -5.39 46.98
CA LYS A 2 29.87 -6.17 46.84
C LYS A 2 30.00 -7.52 46.15
N GLU A 3 30.24 -8.61 46.90
CA GLU A 3 29.24 -9.43 47.64
C GLU A 3 28.30 -10.20 46.71
N GLU A 4 28.59 -11.50 46.51
CA GLU A 4 27.57 -12.51 46.19
C GLU A 4 27.43 -13.43 47.40
N THR A 5 26.32 -13.27 48.12
CA THR A 5 25.91 -14.12 49.24
C THR A 5 25.11 -15.31 48.72
N ALA A 6 25.52 -16.51 49.14
CA ALA A 6 24.76 -17.75 48.98
C ALA A 6 23.56 -17.77 49.95
N VAL A 7 22.37 -18.23 49.53
CA VAL A 7 21.43 -18.92 50.42
C VAL A 7 20.61 -20.00 49.68
N THR A 8 20.97 -21.23 50.06
CA THR A 8 20.24 -22.49 50.25
C THR A 8 18.73 -22.59 49.95
N VAL A 9 18.43 -23.67 49.23
CA VAL A 9 17.14 -24.34 49.05
C VAL A 9 16.38 -24.61 50.34
N ASN A 10 15.09 -24.26 50.37
CA ASN A 10 14.15 -24.77 51.36
C ASN A 10 13.05 -25.59 50.68
N SER A 11 13.24 -26.91 50.69
CA SER A 11 12.24 -27.92 50.35
C SER A 11 11.18 -27.97 51.45
N VAL A 12 10.04 -27.31 51.21
CA VAL A 12 8.87 -27.41 52.10
C VAL A 12 8.13 -28.70 51.79
N LYS A 13 8.43 -29.74 52.57
CA LYS A 13 7.58 -30.94 52.68
C LYS A 13 6.26 -30.54 53.35
N ARG A 14 5.13 -30.73 52.68
CA ARG A 14 3.81 -30.71 53.32
C ARG A 14 3.10 -32.04 53.11
N ASN A 15 2.56 -32.52 54.23
CA ASN A 15 2.20 -33.89 54.52
C ASN A 15 1.15 -34.47 53.58
N ARG A 16 1.46 -35.68 53.11
CA ARG A 16 0.53 -36.60 52.45
C ARG A 16 -0.41 -37.17 53.51
N SER A 17 -1.55 -36.50 53.72
CA SER A 17 -2.66 -37.10 54.46
C SER A 17 -3.18 -38.28 53.64
N GLN A 18 -3.03 -39.49 54.20
CA GLN A 18 -3.64 -40.68 53.65
C GLN A 18 -5.14 -40.53 53.79
N ASN A 19 -5.85 -40.49 52.66
CA ASN A 19 -7.29 -40.62 52.64
C ASN A 19 -7.68 -41.75 51.69
N GLN A 20 -8.54 -42.62 52.21
CA GLN A 20 -9.00 -43.91 51.73
C GLN A 20 -9.45 -43.92 50.25
N PRO A 21 -9.48 -45.10 49.58
CA PRO A 21 -9.99 -45.21 48.23
C PRO A 21 -11.50 -44.93 48.24
N LYS A 22 -11.90 -43.73 47.81
CA LYS A 22 -13.31 -43.44 47.54
C LYS A 22 -13.67 -44.06 46.20
N GLN A 23 -14.21 -45.27 46.28
CA GLN A 23 -15.15 -45.78 45.31
C GLN A 23 -16.24 -44.72 45.09
N SER A 24 -16.32 -44.16 43.89
CA SER A 24 -17.48 -44.44 43.05
C SER A 24 -17.27 -43.82 41.67
N SER A 25 -17.55 -44.63 40.66
CA SER A 25 -17.81 -44.19 39.29
C SER A 25 -19.17 -43.46 39.21
N GLN A 26 -19.54 -42.66 40.22
CA GLN A 26 -20.83 -42.00 40.26
C GLN A 26 -20.79 -40.80 39.33
N GLU A 27 -21.66 -40.85 38.33
CA GLU A 27 -21.98 -39.70 37.51
C GLU A 27 -22.42 -38.55 38.41
N TYR A 28 -21.78 -37.40 38.25
CA TYR A 28 -22.11 -36.19 38.98
C TYR A 28 -22.77 -35.19 38.05
N GLU A 29 -23.62 -34.34 38.60
CA GLU A 29 -24.20 -33.24 37.85
C GLU A 29 -23.14 -32.17 37.61
N CYS A 30 -22.73 -32.01 36.34
CA CYS A 30 -21.64 -31.12 36.00
C CYS A 30 -22.13 -29.68 35.84
N LYS A 31 -21.62 -28.78 36.68
CA LYS A 31 -21.90 -27.33 36.61
C LYS A 31 -21.52 -26.67 35.28
N LYS A 32 -20.69 -27.31 34.46
CA LYS A 32 -20.23 -26.76 33.16
C LYS A 32 -21.20 -27.06 32.01
N CYS A 33 -21.85 -28.23 32.00
CA CYS A 33 -22.72 -28.66 30.89
C CYS A 33 -24.17 -28.96 31.31
N GLY A 34 -24.47 -28.98 32.61
CA GLY A 34 -25.80 -29.28 33.15
C GLY A 34 -26.25 -30.74 33.01
N ARG A 35 -25.34 -31.67 32.66
CA ARG A 35 -25.64 -33.11 32.47
C ARG A 35 -24.88 -33.97 33.49
N LYS A 36 -25.38 -35.18 33.71
CA LYS A 36 -24.72 -36.22 34.53
C LYS A 36 -23.69 -36.98 33.67
N HIS A 37 -22.44 -36.98 34.08
CA HIS A 37 -21.35 -37.73 33.43
C HIS A 37 -20.21 -37.99 34.42
N LYS A 38 -19.23 -38.82 34.05
CA LYS A 38 -18.04 -39.07 34.87
C LYS A 38 -17.06 -37.89 34.82
N PRO A 39 -16.14 -37.76 35.80
CA PRO A 39 -15.06 -36.77 35.73
C PRO A 39 -14.32 -36.86 34.39
N HIS A 40 -13.98 -35.70 33.80
CA HIS A 40 -13.33 -35.55 32.49
C HIS A 40 -14.14 -35.90 31.23
N GLU A 41 -15.34 -36.48 31.33
CA GLU A 41 -16.19 -36.83 30.19
C GLU A 41 -17.21 -35.73 29.82
N CYS A 42 -16.89 -34.47 30.12
CA CYS A 42 -17.85 -33.38 29.93
C CYS A 42 -18.03 -33.05 28.44
N PRO A 43 -19.25 -33.16 27.87
CA PRO A 43 -19.50 -32.85 26.45
C PRO A 43 -19.39 -31.36 26.10
N ALA A 44 -19.24 -30.48 27.09
CA ALA A 44 -18.92 -29.06 26.91
C ALA A 44 -17.41 -28.77 27.02
N TYR A 45 -16.58 -29.81 27.19
CA TYR A 45 -15.13 -29.68 27.10
C TYR A 45 -14.72 -29.76 25.63
N GLY A 46 -13.97 -28.76 25.15
CA GLY A 46 -13.54 -28.68 23.75
C GLY A 46 -14.55 -28.12 22.74
N LYS A 47 -15.75 -27.69 23.17
CA LYS A 47 -16.69 -26.97 22.28
C LYS A 47 -16.36 -25.47 22.26
N PHE A 48 -16.11 -24.95 21.07
CA PHE A 48 -15.87 -23.52 20.83
C PHE A 48 -16.99 -22.95 19.95
N TYR A 49 -17.37 -21.70 20.19
CA TYR A 49 -18.32 -20.96 19.38
C TYR A 49 -17.61 -19.75 18.78
N VAL A 50 -17.79 -19.54 17.48
CA VAL A 50 -17.31 -18.33 16.80
C VAL A 50 -18.43 -17.30 16.89
N VAL A 51 -18.18 -16.18 17.56
CA VAL A 51 -19.15 -15.10 17.77
C VAL A 51 -18.64 -13.82 17.12
N ASN A 52 -19.53 -13.10 16.43
CA ASN A 52 -19.21 -11.81 15.81
C ASN A 52 -19.47 -10.67 16.80
N VAL A 53 -18.53 -10.46 17.72
CA VAL A 53 -18.62 -9.42 18.76
C VAL A 53 -17.34 -8.59 18.73
N LYS A 54 -17.46 -7.27 18.96
CA LYS A 54 -16.30 -6.37 19.11
C LYS A 54 -15.60 -6.61 20.45
N SER A 55 -14.76 -7.63 20.53
CA SER A 55 -13.95 -7.95 21.71
C SER A 55 -12.58 -8.47 21.30
N LYS A 56 -11.66 -8.57 22.28
CA LYS A 56 -10.33 -9.13 22.03
C LYS A 56 -10.44 -10.64 21.79
N PRO A 57 -9.95 -11.18 20.66
CA PRO A 57 -10.00 -12.61 20.40
C PRO A 57 -9.19 -13.38 21.44
N ILE A 58 -9.76 -14.49 21.92
CA ILE A 58 -9.12 -15.39 22.89
C ILE A 58 -8.12 -16.35 22.24
N LEU A 59 -8.22 -16.56 20.92
CA LEU A 59 -7.34 -17.42 20.15
C LEU A 59 -6.28 -16.59 19.44
N GLY A 60 -5.02 -17.01 19.56
CA GLY A 60 -3.91 -16.47 18.78
C GLY A 60 -3.78 -17.15 17.42
N LEU A 61 -2.92 -16.60 16.56
CA LEU A 61 -2.67 -17.07 15.19
C LEU A 61 -2.43 -18.58 15.09
N LYS A 62 -1.59 -19.14 15.97
CA LYS A 62 -1.29 -20.58 16.00
C LYS A 62 -2.55 -21.43 16.19
N GLY A 63 -3.43 -21.03 17.11
CA GLY A 63 -4.70 -21.72 17.34
C GLY A 63 -5.66 -21.60 16.16
N CYS A 64 -5.72 -20.44 15.50
CA CYS A 64 -6.53 -20.25 14.30
C CYS A 64 -6.06 -21.13 13.12
N LEU A 65 -4.75 -21.35 12.99
CA LEU A 65 -4.17 -22.25 11.98
C LEU A 65 -4.48 -23.72 12.30
N GLU A 66 -4.26 -24.16 13.54
CA GLU A 66 -4.55 -25.54 13.98
C GLU A 66 -6.04 -25.89 13.84
N LEU A 67 -6.92 -24.94 14.13
CA LEU A 67 -8.38 -25.10 13.97
C LEU A 67 -8.88 -24.84 12.53
N LYS A 68 -7.97 -24.59 11.58
CA LYS A 68 -8.29 -24.28 10.17
C LYS A 68 -9.32 -23.15 10.00
N LEU A 69 -9.29 -22.16 10.90
CA LEU A 69 -10.15 -20.97 10.83
C LEU A 69 -9.61 -19.94 9.83
N THR A 70 -8.31 -19.98 9.54
CA THR A 70 -7.61 -19.09 8.62
C THR A 70 -6.49 -19.85 7.91
N GLU A 71 -6.25 -19.57 6.64
CA GLU A 71 -5.09 -20.06 5.89
C GLU A 71 -4.11 -18.92 5.64
N ARG A 72 -2.81 -19.21 5.76
CA ARG A 72 -1.74 -18.24 5.47
C ARG A 72 -1.22 -18.51 4.07
N ILE A 73 -1.46 -17.58 3.16
CA ILE A 73 -0.94 -17.63 1.79
C ILE A 73 0.39 -16.87 1.78
N ASP A 74 1.51 -17.60 1.80
CA ASP A 74 2.85 -16.99 1.83
C ASP A 74 3.30 -16.48 0.44
N ALA A 75 2.67 -16.94 -0.64
CA ALA A 75 2.90 -16.43 -1.98
C ALA A 75 1.61 -16.49 -2.79
N ILE A 76 1.19 -15.34 -3.33
CA ILE A 76 0.25 -15.29 -4.44
C ILE A 76 1.10 -15.48 -5.69
N GLU A 77 0.86 -16.53 -6.47
CA GLU A 77 1.43 -16.66 -7.80
C GLU A 77 0.87 -15.54 -8.69
N CYS A 78 1.47 -14.36 -8.62
CA CYS A 78 1.32 -13.38 -9.69
C CYS A 78 1.93 -14.04 -10.92
N SER A 79 1.09 -14.47 -11.85
CA SER A 79 1.51 -14.84 -13.20
C SER A 79 2.52 -13.79 -13.66
N LYS A 80 3.75 -14.22 -13.98
CA LYS A 80 4.83 -13.32 -14.38
C LYS A 80 4.49 -12.79 -15.77
N ILE A 81 3.59 -11.81 -15.84
CA ILE A 81 3.24 -11.11 -17.07
C ILE A 81 4.56 -10.56 -17.63
N SER A 82 4.93 -10.99 -18.83
CA SER A 82 6.16 -10.54 -19.45
C SER A 82 6.07 -9.04 -19.73
N LYS A 83 7.19 -8.31 -19.64
CA LYS A 83 7.24 -6.87 -19.96
C LYS A 83 6.62 -6.58 -21.33
N ASN A 84 6.81 -7.48 -22.30
CA ASN A 84 6.29 -7.35 -23.64
C ASN A 84 4.78 -7.57 -23.70
N GLU A 85 4.22 -8.49 -22.90
CA GLU A 85 2.77 -8.65 -22.72
C GLU A 85 2.15 -7.34 -22.22
N LEU A 86 2.77 -6.73 -21.21
CA LEU A 86 2.28 -5.51 -20.58
C LEU A 86 2.30 -4.32 -21.56
N ILE A 87 3.39 -4.15 -22.30
CA ILE A 87 3.51 -3.08 -23.31
C ILE A 87 2.51 -3.30 -24.45
N LYS A 88 2.24 -4.55 -24.84
CA LYS A 88 1.21 -4.87 -25.84
C LYS A 88 -0.19 -4.55 -25.31
N GLN A 89 -0.47 -4.90 -24.06
CA GLN A 89 -1.77 -4.69 -23.43
C GLN A 89 -2.10 -3.21 -23.24
N TYR A 90 -1.11 -2.40 -22.84
CA TYR A 90 -1.27 -0.96 -22.54
C TYR A 90 -0.50 -0.09 -23.53
N LYS A 91 -0.57 -0.45 -24.83
CA LYS A 91 0.22 0.19 -25.87
C LYS A 91 -0.07 1.69 -25.97
N ASP A 92 -1.32 2.07 -25.77
CA ASP A 92 -1.82 3.44 -25.71
C ASP A 92 -1.11 4.31 -24.68
N VAL A 93 -0.80 3.75 -23.49
CA VAL A 93 -0.09 4.46 -22.41
C VAL A 93 1.38 4.76 -22.79
N PHE A 94 1.96 3.96 -23.68
CA PHE A 94 3.38 4.08 -24.07
C PHE A 94 3.59 4.81 -25.40
N ILE A 95 2.55 5.42 -25.99
CA ILE A 95 2.65 6.13 -27.26
C ILE A 95 2.42 7.63 -27.07
N GLY A 96 3.38 8.43 -27.52
CA GLY A 96 3.23 9.89 -27.65
C GLY A 96 3.21 10.62 -26.31
N THR A 97 2.72 11.87 -26.35
CA THR A 97 2.67 12.76 -25.18
C THR A 97 1.38 12.56 -24.36
N GLY A 98 0.34 11.97 -24.97
CA GLY A 98 -1.00 11.85 -24.39
C GLY A 98 -1.70 13.20 -24.24
N GLU A 99 -2.99 13.16 -23.89
CA GLU A 99 -3.80 14.33 -23.55
C GLU A 99 -4.59 14.00 -22.28
N PHE A 100 -4.72 14.96 -21.36
CA PHE A 100 -5.61 14.78 -20.21
C PHE A 100 -7.05 14.91 -20.69
N PRO A 101 -7.91 13.88 -20.49
CA PRO A 101 -9.25 13.85 -21.06
C PRO A 101 -10.25 14.75 -20.33
N ASP A 102 -9.87 15.28 -19.16
CA ASP A 102 -10.72 16.07 -18.28
C ASP A 102 -10.82 17.54 -18.73
N GLU A 103 -11.15 18.43 -17.80
CA GLU A 103 -11.36 19.85 -18.04
C GLU A 103 -10.10 20.58 -18.50
N LEU A 104 -10.30 21.59 -19.37
CA LEU A 104 -9.26 22.50 -19.80
C LEU A 104 -8.64 23.22 -18.61
N TYR A 105 -7.31 23.18 -18.51
CA TYR A 105 -6.59 23.88 -17.46
C TYR A 105 -6.78 25.40 -17.59
N HIS A 106 -7.29 26.03 -16.52
CA HIS A 106 -7.44 27.47 -16.42
C HIS A 106 -6.30 28.07 -15.59
N ILE A 107 -5.57 29.02 -16.18
CA ILE A 107 -4.50 29.75 -15.50
C ILE A 107 -5.11 30.94 -14.73
N THR A 108 -5.24 30.80 -13.42
CA THR A 108 -5.73 31.89 -12.55
C THR A 108 -4.63 32.92 -12.29
N LEU A 109 -4.88 34.18 -12.64
CA LEU A 109 -3.98 35.30 -12.35
C LEU A 109 -4.23 35.85 -10.95
N LYS A 110 -3.22 36.51 -10.38
CA LYS A 110 -3.37 37.28 -9.14
C LYS A 110 -4.19 38.54 -9.39
N ASP A 111 -4.85 39.03 -8.35
CA ASP A 111 -5.53 40.32 -8.38
C ASP A 111 -4.53 41.43 -8.75
N ASN A 112 -4.95 42.31 -9.67
CA ASN A 112 -4.13 43.40 -10.24
C ASN A 112 -2.86 42.95 -10.99
N ALA A 113 -2.84 41.74 -11.56
CA ALA A 113 -1.74 41.33 -12.44
C ALA A 113 -1.62 42.26 -13.66
N ILE A 114 -0.42 42.84 -13.85
CA ILE A 114 -0.14 43.76 -14.96
C ILE A 114 0.46 42.97 -16.13
N PRO A 115 -0.13 43.02 -17.33
CA PRO A 115 0.40 42.35 -18.50
C PRO A 115 1.76 42.88 -18.93
N VAL A 116 2.64 41.98 -19.36
CA VAL A 116 4.00 42.31 -19.82
C VAL A 116 4.24 41.69 -21.20
N ILE A 117 4.70 42.53 -22.12
CA ILE A 117 5.08 42.14 -23.48
C ILE A 117 6.59 42.28 -23.62
N HIS A 118 7.28 41.15 -23.76
CA HIS A 118 8.71 41.14 -24.08
C HIS A 118 8.93 41.34 -25.59
N PRO A 119 9.92 42.16 -26.00
CA PRO A 119 10.30 42.27 -27.40
C PRO A 119 10.90 40.95 -27.92
N PRO A 120 10.78 40.64 -29.22
CA PRO A 120 11.37 39.45 -29.82
C PRO A 120 12.90 39.41 -29.65
N ARG A 121 13.42 38.29 -29.14
CA ARG A 121 14.86 38.06 -28.99
C ARG A 121 15.48 37.63 -30.32
N ARG A 122 16.69 38.13 -30.62
CA ARG A 122 17.47 37.70 -31.80
C ARG A 122 17.91 36.24 -31.63
N VAL A 123 17.66 35.42 -32.66
CA VAL A 123 18.10 34.02 -32.73
C VAL A 123 19.30 33.91 -33.68
N PRO A 124 20.43 33.30 -33.26
CA PRO A 124 21.57 33.06 -34.12
C PRO A 124 21.17 32.35 -35.42
N GLN A 125 21.72 32.79 -36.56
CA GLN A 125 21.35 32.27 -37.88
C GLN A 125 21.48 30.75 -37.99
N ALA A 126 22.52 30.18 -37.37
CA ALA A 126 22.75 28.74 -37.34
C ALA A 126 21.63 27.93 -36.65
N LEU A 127 20.92 28.53 -35.70
CA LEU A 127 19.88 27.86 -34.92
C LEU A 127 18.47 28.04 -35.51
N GLN A 128 18.25 29.07 -36.33
CA GLN A 128 16.95 29.33 -36.95
C GLN A 128 16.33 28.11 -37.68
N PRO A 129 17.06 27.34 -38.52
CA PRO A 129 16.46 26.20 -39.20
C PRO A 129 16.01 25.11 -38.21
N LYS A 130 16.85 24.78 -37.23
CA LYS A 130 16.53 23.79 -36.19
C LYS A 130 15.37 24.23 -35.30
N LEU A 131 15.33 25.53 -34.97
CA LEU A 131 14.24 26.09 -34.17
C LEU A 131 12.92 25.99 -34.92
N LYS A 132 12.91 26.35 -36.21
CA LYS A 132 11.72 26.24 -37.05
C LYS A 132 11.21 24.81 -37.13
N GLU A 133 12.10 23.85 -37.39
CA GLU A 133 11.74 22.42 -37.43
C GLU A 133 11.12 21.95 -36.10
N THR A 134 11.68 22.41 -34.98
CA THR A 134 11.15 22.08 -33.64
C THR A 134 9.75 22.66 -33.43
N LEU A 135 9.54 23.93 -33.80
CA LEU A 135 8.23 24.58 -33.68
C LEU A 135 7.18 23.96 -34.60
N ASP A 136 7.56 23.65 -35.86
CA ASP A 136 6.67 22.98 -36.83
C ASP A 136 6.27 21.58 -36.33
N LYS A 137 7.20 20.85 -35.69
CA LYS A 137 6.91 19.56 -35.04
C LYS A 137 5.91 19.72 -33.89
N LEU A 138 6.12 20.70 -32.99
CA LEU A 138 5.23 20.93 -31.86
C LEU A 138 3.82 21.39 -32.31
N GLU A 139 3.73 22.15 -33.40
CA GLU A 139 2.46 22.54 -34.02
C GLU A 139 1.75 21.31 -34.62
N LYS A 140 2.49 20.43 -35.31
CA LYS A 140 1.94 19.18 -35.85
C LYS A 140 1.45 18.23 -34.76
N GLU A 141 2.15 18.18 -33.63
CA GLU A 141 1.76 17.43 -32.43
C GLU A 141 0.62 18.12 -31.63
N LYS A 142 0.12 19.28 -32.09
CA LYS A 142 -0.94 20.08 -31.46
C LYS A 142 -0.61 20.55 -30.03
N ILE A 143 0.68 20.61 -29.68
CA ILE A 143 1.15 21.09 -28.38
C ILE A 143 1.14 22.62 -28.33
N VAL A 144 1.43 23.26 -29.46
CA VAL A 144 1.40 24.73 -29.61
C VAL A 144 0.56 25.12 -30.83
N SER A 145 0.07 26.36 -30.84
CA SER A 145 -0.69 26.91 -31.96
C SER A 145 -0.25 28.33 -32.29
N LYS A 146 -0.39 28.73 -33.56
CA LYS A 146 -0.10 30.10 -34.01
C LYS A 146 -1.17 31.07 -33.49
N VAL A 147 -0.71 32.21 -32.98
CA VAL A 147 -1.58 33.30 -32.53
C VAL A 147 -1.29 34.54 -33.37
N ASN A 148 -2.27 34.98 -34.16
CA ASN A 148 -2.14 36.13 -35.08
C ASN A 148 -2.83 37.40 -34.55
N LYS A 149 -3.37 37.37 -33.33
CA LYS A 149 -4.02 38.51 -32.68
C LYS A 149 -3.10 39.12 -31.63
N PRO A 150 -3.24 40.42 -31.32
CA PRO A 150 -2.54 41.01 -30.17
C PRO A 150 -2.86 40.24 -28.88
N THR A 151 -1.83 40.00 -28.07
CA THR A 151 -1.96 39.37 -26.75
C THR A 151 -1.35 40.28 -25.69
N ASP A 152 -1.97 40.29 -24.50
CA ASP A 152 -1.49 41.11 -23.39
C ASP A 152 -0.18 40.56 -22.81
N TRP A 153 0.07 39.25 -22.99
CA TRP A 153 1.25 38.57 -22.49
C TRP A 153 2.10 38.02 -23.63
N VAL A 154 3.38 38.37 -23.63
CA VAL A 154 4.39 37.79 -24.54
C VAL A 154 5.66 37.58 -23.75
N GLN A 155 6.17 36.34 -23.72
CA GLN A 155 7.41 36.01 -23.04
C GLN A 155 8.53 35.71 -24.02
N SER A 156 9.76 36.09 -23.64
CA SER A 156 10.96 35.78 -24.44
C SER A 156 11.19 34.27 -24.56
N LEU A 157 11.46 33.80 -25.77
CA LEU A 157 11.94 32.44 -26.03
C LEU A 157 13.40 32.29 -25.58
N VAL A 158 13.71 31.16 -24.95
CA VAL A 158 15.06 30.72 -24.61
C VAL A 158 15.31 29.39 -25.31
N ILE A 159 16.46 29.26 -25.97
CA ILE A 159 16.81 28.07 -26.76
C ILE A 159 17.97 27.38 -26.05
N VAL A 160 17.82 26.09 -25.76
CA VAL A 160 18.88 25.29 -25.14
C VAL A 160 19.20 24.09 -26.03
N GLU A 161 20.48 23.90 -26.36
CA GLU A 161 20.94 22.70 -27.05
C GLU A 161 21.10 21.55 -26.05
N LYS A 162 20.45 20.41 -26.33
CA LYS A 162 20.64 19.18 -25.58
C LYS A 162 21.92 18.46 -26.03
N PRO A 163 22.49 17.57 -25.20
CA PRO A 163 23.63 16.74 -25.60
C PRO A 163 23.40 15.88 -26.85
N ASN A 164 22.14 15.57 -27.19
CA ASN A 164 21.77 14.84 -28.40
C ASN A 164 21.64 15.73 -29.66
N GLY A 165 21.99 17.01 -29.57
CA GLY A 165 21.97 17.97 -30.68
C GLY A 165 20.60 18.61 -30.99
N ASN A 166 19.54 18.20 -30.28
CA ASN A 166 18.20 18.77 -30.43
C ASN A 166 18.00 20.01 -29.54
N LEU A 167 17.06 20.87 -29.93
CA LEU A 167 16.70 22.05 -29.15
C LEU A 167 15.65 21.72 -28.08
N ARG A 168 15.69 22.45 -26.97
CA ARG A 168 14.67 22.55 -25.93
C ARG A 168 14.19 23.98 -25.81
#